data_AF-B3QWD3-F1
#
_entry.id   AF-B3QWD3-F1
#
_cell.length_a   1.000
_cell.length_b   1.000
_cell.length_c   1.000
_cell.angle_alpha   90.00
_cell.angle_beta   90.00
_cell.angle_gamma   90.00
#
_symmetry.space_group_name_H-M   'P 1'
#
loop_
_entity.id
_entity.type
_entity.pdbx_description
1 polymer ?
#
loop_
_entity_poly.entity_id
_entity_poly.type
_entity_poly.pdbx_seq_one_letter_code
_entity_poly.pdbx_strand_id
1 'polypeptide(L)'
;MIPIELQSIVSNLIDQPITLTAFHSNDGRINSSLNELQIINCIQNFSFGFEIKIGREREWFDFAIKTEDRFYPVNIKVTDTTHADNLNCKLGIYYALTGNIPDFANEIKWESYFDKLNIHMGNQTTADYYFLVLNKQNPKDVFANTLRSLTILQPNGNNLPFQCRWDLNRQPMNRTFNDAKDFIMRVFGDSIKQRAKIYLSFETRFPDYV
;
A
#
# COMPACT_ATOMS: atom_id res chain seq x y z
N MET A 1 9.78 -11.15 -1.62
CA MET A 1 9.59 -12.14 -0.52
C MET A 1 9.20 -11.37 0.73
N ILE A 2 8.25 -11.88 1.51
CA ILE A 2 7.87 -11.26 2.79
C ILE A 2 9.00 -11.51 3.81
N PRO A 3 9.57 -10.47 4.45
CA PRO A 3 10.66 -10.64 5.42
C PRO A 3 10.17 -11.43 6.64
N ILE A 4 11.07 -12.19 7.27
CA ILE A 4 10.72 -13.07 8.40
C ILE A 4 10.15 -12.25 9.57
N GLU A 5 10.61 -11.02 9.73
CA GLU A 5 10.15 -10.07 10.74
C GLU A 5 8.67 -9.73 10.55
N LEU A 6 8.24 -9.47 9.32
CA LEU A 6 6.82 -9.21 9.02
C LEU A 6 5.99 -10.50 9.15
N GLN A 7 6.55 -11.66 8.83
CA GLN A 7 5.89 -12.94 9.10
C GLN A 7 5.71 -13.17 10.60
N SER A 8 6.68 -12.82 11.44
CA SER A 8 6.56 -12.89 12.91
C SER A 8 5.47 -11.97 13.44
N ILE A 9 5.31 -10.77 12.88
CA ILE A 9 4.18 -9.88 13.22
C ILE A 9 2.85 -10.54 12.87
N VAL A 10 2.73 -11.09 11.65
CA VAL A 10 1.53 -11.82 11.21
C VAL A 10 1.21 -12.96 12.17
N SER A 11 2.18 -13.81 12.50
CA SER A 11 2.00 -14.94 13.42
C SER A 11 1.51 -14.49 14.80
N ASN A 12 2.13 -13.46 15.40
CA ASN A 12 1.70 -12.95 16.71
C ASN A 12 0.27 -12.40 16.68
N LEU A 13 -0.13 -11.73 15.59
CA LEU A 13 -1.50 -11.22 15.42
C LEU A 13 -2.53 -12.36 15.24
N ILE A 14 -2.13 -13.48 14.64
CA ILE A 14 -2.98 -14.68 14.54
C ILE A 14 -3.11 -15.39 15.89
N ASP A 15 -2.01 -15.48 16.64
CA ASP A 15 -1.96 -16.15 17.94
C ASP A 15 -2.63 -15.33 19.05
N GLN A 16 -2.59 -14.00 18.93
CA GLN A 16 -3.24 -13.04 19.84
C GLN A 16 -4.17 -12.11 19.04
N PRO A 17 -5.35 -12.60 18.59
CA PRO A 17 -6.23 -11.84 17.72
C PRO A 17 -6.72 -10.54 18.37
N ILE A 18 -6.72 -9.47 17.59
CA ILE A 18 -7.19 -8.17 18.03
C ILE A 18 -8.71 -8.08 17.82
N THR A 19 -9.43 -7.68 18.87
CA THR A 19 -10.82 -7.26 18.74
C THR A 19 -10.87 -5.82 18.22
N LEU A 20 -11.04 -5.67 16.92
CA LEU A 20 -11.23 -4.37 16.28
C LEU A 20 -12.56 -3.77 16.72
N THR A 21 -12.56 -2.49 17.09
CA THR A 21 -13.81 -1.86 17.54
C THR A 21 -14.69 -1.52 16.35
N ALA A 22 -15.87 -2.13 16.29
CA ALA A 22 -16.92 -1.76 15.35
C ALA A 22 -17.53 -0.43 15.76
N PHE A 23 -16.91 0.70 15.37
CA PHE A 23 -17.54 1.99 15.57
C PHE A 23 -18.65 2.21 14.54
N HIS A 24 -19.84 2.55 15.04
CA HIS A 24 -20.98 3.02 14.23
C HIS A 24 -20.82 4.49 13.80
N SER A 25 -19.59 4.93 13.49
CA SER A 25 -19.46 6.22 12.80
C SER A 25 -19.92 6.01 11.35
N ASN A 26 -20.73 6.93 10.82
CA ASN A 26 -21.14 6.91 9.42
C ASN A 26 -19.96 7.17 8.45
N ASP A 27 -18.78 7.49 8.96
CA ASP A 27 -17.57 7.74 8.18
C ASP A 27 -16.60 6.56 8.26
N GLY A 28 -16.53 5.79 7.17
CA GLY A 28 -15.63 4.66 7.04
C GLY A 28 -14.14 5.01 7.20
N ARG A 29 -13.72 6.26 6.98
CA ARG A 29 -12.32 6.68 7.13
C ARG A 29 -11.91 6.75 8.60
N ILE A 30 -12.77 7.31 9.46
CA ILE A 30 -12.53 7.37 10.91
C ILE A 30 -12.37 5.96 11.46
N ASN A 31 -13.24 5.04 11.03
CA ASN A 31 -13.17 3.65 11.45
C ASN A 31 -11.86 2.97 10.97
N SER A 32 -11.33 3.31 9.80
CA SER A 32 -10.03 2.76 9.33
C SER A 32 -8.88 3.22 10.21
N SER A 33 -8.75 4.52 10.43
CA SER A 33 -7.66 5.11 11.22
C SER A 33 -7.64 4.64 12.68
N LEU A 34 -8.80 4.43 13.30
CA LEU A 34 -8.88 3.86 14.64
C LEU A 34 -8.43 2.39 14.68
N ASN A 35 -8.86 1.58 13.71
CA ASN A 35 -8.43 0.19 13.62
C ASN A 35 -6.93 0.09 13.39
N GLU A 36 -6.37 0.92 12.50
CA GLU A 36 -4.93 1.02 12.26
C GLU A 36 -4.17 1.34 13.56
N LEU A 37 -4.65 2.31 14.35
CA LEU A 37 -4.05 2.66 15.65
C LEU A 37 -4.11 1.50 16.65
N GLN A 38 -5.23 0.77 16.70
CA GLN A 38 -5.35 -0.41 17.58
C GLN A 38 -4.36 -1.51 17.21
N ILE A 39 -4.17 -1.74 15.92
CA ILE A 39 -3.20 -2.70 15.41
C ILE A 39 -1.77 -2.26 15.74
N ILE A 40 -1.44 -0.99 15.52
CA ILE A 40 -0.12 -0.43 15.87
C ILE A 40 0.16 -0.61 17.36
N ASN A 41 -0.78 -0.25 18.24
CA ASN A 41 -0.62 -0.40 19.69
C ASN A 41 -0.40 -1.87 20.08
N CYS A 42 -1.09 -2.80 19.44
CA CYS A 42 -0.89 -4.23 19.68
C CYS A 42 0.50 -4.69 19.22
N ILE A 43 0.94 -4.30 18.02
CA ILE A 43 2.27 -4.59 17.50
C ILE A 43 3.36 -4.05 18.44
N GLN A 44 3.19 -2.84 18.99
CA GLN A 44 4.16 -2.25 19.92
C GLN A 44 4.24 -2.97 21.28
N ASN A 45 3.19 -3.68 21.68
CA ASN A 45 3.16 -4.46 22.93
C ASN A 45 3.82 -5.83 22.78
N PHE A 46 4.03 -6.32 21.56
CA PHE A 46 4.78 -7.54 21.32
C PHE A 46 6.28 -7.30 21.49
N SER A 47 6.97 -8.29 22.04
CA SER A 47 8.42 -8.28 22.14
C SER A 47 9.02 -8.87 20.87
N PHE A 48 9.64 -8.02 20.06
CA PHE A 48 10.37 -8.43 18.86
C PHE A 48 11.88 -8.20 19.04
N GLY A 49 12.68 -9.01 18.36
CA GLY A 49 14.13 -8.83 18.29
C GLY A 49 14.59 -7.79 17.26
N PHE A 50 13.69 -6.95 16.74
CA PHE A 50 13.94 -5.98 15.69
C PHE A 50 13.24 -4.64 15.96
N GLU A 51 13.75 -3.57 15.37
CA GLU A 51 13.20 -2.22 15.55
C GLU A 51 11.94 -2.04 14.70
N ILE A 52 10.88 -1.55 15.33
CA ILE A 52 9.66 -1.11 14.66
C ILE A 52 9.56 0.41 14.79
N LYS A 53 9.63 1.11 13.65
CA LYS A 53 9.43 2.55 13.55
C LYS A 53 7.97 2.83 13.20
N ILE A 54 7.23 3.51 14.07
CA ILE A 54 5.86 3.95 13.76
C ILE A 54 5.90 5.18 12.86
N GLY A 55 5.05 5.17 11.83
CA GLY A 55 4.84 6.28 10.91
C GLY A 55 4.18 7.46 11.62
N ARG A 56 4.52 8.68 11.21
CA ARG A 56 3.84 9.88 11.69
C ARG A 56 2.52 10.07 10.95
N GLU A 57 1.70 11.02 11.40
CA GLU A 57 0.51 11.41 10.64
C GLU A 57 0.91 11.82 9.21
N ARG A 58 0.22 11.27 8.21
CA ARG A 58 0.49 11.45 6.76
C ARG A 58 1.82 10.87 6.26
N GLU A 59 2.49 10.04 7.07
CA GLU A 59 3.61 9.25 6.58
C GLU A 59 3.13 8.27 5.51
N TRP A 60 4.00 7.92 4.57
CA TRP A 60 3.68 7.05 3.45
C TRP A 60 3.71 5.55 3.79
N PHE A 61 3.80 5.22 5.07
CA PHE A 61 3.70 3.90 5.67
C PHE A 61 3.15 4.07 7.09
N ASP A 62 2.48 3.04 7.62
CA ASP A 62 1.92 3.10 8.98
C ASP A 62 2.96 2.70 10.02
N PHE A 63 3.79 1.71 9.67
CA PHE A 63 5.00 1.39 10.40
C PHE A 63 6.07 0.85 9.45
N ALA A 64 7.30 0.79 9.91
CA ALA A 64 8.38 0.17 9.17
C ALA A 64 9.22 -0.70 10.09
N ILE A 65 9.68 -1.83 9.57
CA ILE A 65 10.67 -2.67 10.24
C ILE A 65 12.04 -2.18 9.79
N LYS A 66 12.91 -1.88 10.75
CA LYS A 66 14.27 -1.44 10.48
C LYS A 66 15.26 -2.50 10.98
N THR A 67 16.12 -2.91 10.06
CA THR A 67 17.29 -3.75 10.33
C THR A 67 18.54 -2.92 10.02
N GLU A 68 19.73 -3.45 10.29
CA GLU A 68 20.99 -2.74 9.99
C GLU A 68 21.08 -2.33 8.51
N ASP A 69 20.66 -3.21 7.59
CA ASP A 69 20.84 -3.01 6.15
C ASP A 69 19.56 -2.66 5.38
N ARG A 70 18.39 -2.81 6.00
CA ARG A 70 17.10 -2.76 5.28
C ARG A 70 16.01 -2.03 6.04
N PHE A 71 15.16 -1.40 5.24
CA PHE A 71 13.97 -0.69 5.65
C PHE A 71 12.75 -1.33 4.97
N TYR A 72 11.79 -1.82 5.75
CA TYR A 72 10.59 -2.47 5.24
C TYR A 72 9.37 -1.62 5.58
N PRO A 73 8.94 -0.69 4.71
CA PRO A 73 7.74 0.12 4.92
C PRO A 73 6.48 -0.73 4.75
N VAL A 74 5.58 -0.66 5.73
CA VAL A 74 4.36 -1.46 5.77
C VAL A 74 3.13 -0.55 5.87
N ASN A 75 2.13 -0.82 5.03
CA ASN A 75 0.79 -0.23 5.16
C ASN A 75 -0.19 -1.28 5.68
N ILE A 76 -0.96 -0.91 6.69
CA ILE A 76 -2.01 -1.72 7.30
C ILE A 76 -3.27 -1.56 6.48
N LYS A 77 -3.91 -2.68 6.15
CA LYS A 77 -5.18 -2.73 5.42
C LYS A 77 -6.18 -3.53 6.22
N VAL A 78 -7.17 -2.82 6.76
CA VAL A 78 -8.27 -3.43 7.51
C VAL A 78 -9.49 -3.47 6.61
N THR A 79 -9.88 -4.65 6.16
CA THR A 79 -10.80 -4.83 5.03
C THR A 79 -11.70 -6.04 5.20
N ASP A 80 -12.76 -6.17 4.40
CA ASP A 80 -13.50 -7.43 4.28
C ASP A 80 -12.92 -8.38 3.24
N THR A 81 -11.84 -7.96 2.58
CA THR A 81 -11.10 -8.64 1.53
C THR A 81 -11.81 -8.82 0.20
N THR A 82 -13.14 -8.72 0.16
CA THR A 82 -13.98 -9.03 -1.01
C THR A 82 -14.28 -7.82 -1.88
N HIS A 83 -14.22 -6.62 -1.32
CA HIS A 83 -14.39 -5.38 -2.06
C HIS A 83 -13.05 -4.79 -2.50
N ALA A 84 -13.10 -3.92 -3.50
CA ALA A 84 -11.94 -3.19 -3.96
C ALA A 84 -11.49 -2.19 -2.89
N ASP A 85 -10.23 -2.28 -2.50
CA ASP A 85 -9.59 -1.42 -1.53
C ASP A 85 -8.53 -0.55 -2.22
N ASN A 86 -8.50 0.74 -1.88
CA ASN A 86 -7.51 1.66 -2.43
C ASN A 86 -6.17 1.46 -1.72
N LEU A 87 -5.13 1.18 -2.50
CA LEU A 87 -3.82 0.90 -1.90
C LEU A 87 -3.17 2.16 -1.34
N ASN A 88 -3.52 3.36 -1.85
CA ASN A 88 -2.98 4.65 -1.42
C ASN A 88 -1.44 4.68 -1.35
N CYS A 89 -0.77 3.99 -2.30
CA CYS A 89 0.65 3.68 -2.21
C CYS A 89 1.52 4.45 -3.23
N LYS A 90 1.21 5.72 -3.56
CA LYS A 90 1.99 6.50 -4.53
C LYS A 90 3.49 6.51 -4.18
N LEU A 91 3.85 6.88 -2.95
CA LEU A 91 5.25 6.85 -2.51
C LEU A 91 5.79 5.42 -2.32
N GLY A 92 4.91 4.46 -2.04
CA GLY A 92 5.24 3.03 -2.04
C GLY A 92 5.66 2.51 -3.42
N ILE A 93 5.04 2.98 -4.52
CA ILE A 93 5.48 2.69 -5.90
C ILE A 93 6.89 3.22 -6.10
N TYR A 94 7.15 4.48 -5.71
CA TYR A 94 8.49 5.06 -5.82
C TYR A 94 9.53 4.23 -5.08
N TYR A 95 9.27 3.88 -3.81
CA TYR A 95 10.18 3.06 -3.02
C TYR A 95 10.39 1.67 -3.64
N ALA A 96 9.32 0.97 -4.03
CA ALA A 96 9.40 -0.39 -4.57
C ALA A 96 10.13 -0.47 -5.93
N LEU A 97 10.10 0.61 -6.72
CA LEU A 97 10.71 0.63 -8.05
C LEU A 97 12.09 1.31 -8.11
N THR A 98 12.48 2.06 -7.08
CA THR A 98 13.78 2.76 -7.04
C THR A 98 14.68 2.28 -5.91
N GLY A 99 14.10 1.75 -4.84
CA GLY A 99 14.70 1.48 -3.53
C GLY A 99 15.12 2.73 -2.74
N ASN A 100 14.85 3.93 -3.26
CA ASN A 100 15.13 5.18 -2.58
C ASN A 100 14.00 5.52 -1.61
N ILE A 101 14.35 5.87 -0.37
CA ILE A 101 13.41 6.47 0.57
C ILE A 101 12.95 7.82 -0.03
N PRO A 102 11.63 8.07 -0.21
CA PRO A 102 11.15 9.33 -0.74
C PRO A 102 11.62 10.52 0.12
N ASP A 103 12.28 11.49 -0.51
CA ASP A 103 12.70 12.77 0.10
C ASP A 103 11.64 13.87 -0.11
N PHE A 104 10.44 13.50 -0.53
CA PHE A 104 9.33 14.38 -0.86
C PHE A 104 8.01 13.85 -0.30
N ALA A 105 7.09 14.77 -0.04
CA ALA A 105 5.75 14.45 0.45
C ALA A 105 4.85 13.91 -0.67
N ASN A 106 3.75 13.27 -0.28
CA ASN A 106 2.80 12.64 -1.21
C ASN A 106 2.14 13.65 -2.18
N GLU A 107 2.05 14.90 -1.74
CA GLU A 107 1.50 16.07 -2.44
C GLU A 107 2.40 16.59 -3.58
N ILE A 108 3.59 16.01 -3.79
CA ILE A 108 4.45 16.33 -4.93
C ILE A 108 3.65 16.36 -6.23
N LYS A 109 3.90 17.38 -7.06
CA LYS A 109 3.32 17.51 -8.40
C LYS A 109 3.58 16.24 -9.22
N TRP A 110 2.60 15.83 -10.02
CA TRP A 110 2.69 14.60 -10.80
C TRP A 110 3.90 14.59 -11.76
N GLU A 111 4.16 15.70 -12.44
CA GLU A 111 5.32 15.87 -13.32
C GLU A 111 6.63 15.58 -12.58
N SER A 112 6.88 16.28 -11.47
CA SER A 112 8.09 16.08 -10.66
C SER A 112 8.19 14.67 -10.06
N TYR A 113 7.05 14.04 -9.72
CA TYR A 113 7.01 12.64 -9.29
C TYR A 113 7.44 11.70 -10.41
N PHE A 114 6.94 11.90 -11.63
CA PHE A 114 7.29 11.07 -12.78
C PHE A 114 8.76 11.25 -13.16
N ASP A 115 9.28 12.48 -13.12
CA ASP A 115 10.71 12.74 -13.37
C ASP A 115 11.59 11.99 -12.39
N LYS A 116 11.34 12.15 -11.08
CA LYS A 116 12.10 11.44 -10.03
C LYS A 116 11.97 9.93 -10.17
N LEU A 117 10.76 9.42 -10.40
CA LEU A 117 10.53 7.99 -10.58
C LEU A 117 11.31 7.46 -11.78
N ASN A 118 11.25 8.13 -12.93
CA ASN A 118 11.94 7.73 -14.16
C ASN A 118 13.46 7.74 -14.00
N ILE A 119 14.02 8.78 -13.37
CA ILE A 119 15.47 8.93 -13.17
C ILE A 119 16.05 7.82 -12.26
N HIS A 120 15.32 7.40 -11.23
CA HIS A 120 15.83 6.47 -10.22
C HIS A 120 15.32 5.04 -10.36
N MET A 121 14.45 4.76 -11.34
CA MET A 121 13.85 3.44 -11.51
C MET A 121 14.92 2.37 -11.77
N GLY A 122 14.87 1.29 -11.01
CA GLY A 122 15.80 0.17 -11.15
C GLY A 122 17.17 0.37 -10.50
N ASN A 123 17.41 1.51 -9.83
CA ASN A 123 18.67 1.73 -9.08
C ASN A 123 18.92 0.67 -8.00
N GLN A 124 17.85 0.19 -7.37
CA GLN A 124 17.87 -0.92 -6.42
C GLN A 124 16.68 -1.83 -6.68
N THR A 125 16.93 -3.12 -6.92
CA THR A 125 15.92 -4.07 -7.39
C THR A 125 15.39 -5.00 -6.31
N THR A 126 15.86 -4.86 -5.07
CA THR A 126 15.50 -5.72 -3.93
C THR A 126 14.48 -5.08 -2.99
N ALA A 127 14.27 -3.76 -3.08
CA ALA A 127 13.30 -3.04 -2.28
C ALA A 127 11.86 -3.37 -2.70
N ASP A 128 10.92 -3.21 -1.77
CA ASP A 128 9.50 -3.43 -1.99
C ASP A 128 8.65 -2.66 -0.98
N TYR A 129 7.36 -2.54 -1.26
CA TYR A 129 6.38 -1.91 -0.38
C TYR A 129 5.40 -2.96 0.13
N TYR A 130 5.24 -3.03 1.45
CA TYR A 130 4.58 -4.14 2.10
C TYR A 130 3.19 -3.76 2.58
N PHE A 131 2.31 -4.76 2.62
CA PHE A 131 0.96 -4.63 3.16
C PHE A 131 0.75 -5.67 4.26
N LEU A 132 0.27 -5.22 5.41
CA LEU A 132 -0.25 -6.08 6.47
C LEU A 132 -1.79 -6.02 6.38
N VAL A 133 -2.41 -7.13 6.03
CA VAL A 133 -3.85 -7.19 5.76
C VAL A 133 -4.54 -7.94 6.88
N LEU A 134 -5.57 -7.32 7.46
CA LEU A 134 -6.42 -7.92 8.48
C LEU A 134 -7.87 -7.94 8.00
N ASN A 135 -8.49 -9.11 8.10
CA ASN A 135 -9.89 -9.30 7.75
C ASN A 135 -10.80 -8.86 8.92
N LYS A 136 -11.68 -7.89 8.68
CA LYS A 136 -12.63 -7.36 9.67
C LYS A 136 -13.64 -8.41 10.15
N GLN A 137 -13.94 -9.40 9.32
CA GLN A 137 -14.91 -10.46 9.62
C GLN A 137 -14.26 -11.67 10.30
N ASN A 138 -12.93 -11.80 10.22
CA ASN A 138 -12.20 -12.88 10.86
C ASN A 138 -10.87 -12.36 11.41
N PRO A 139 -10.79 -12.06 12.72
CA PRO A 139 -9.58 -11.54 13.37
C PRO A 139 -8.33 -12.45 13.27
N LYS A 140 -8.51 -13.73 12.94
CA LYS A 140 -7.39 -14.67 12.69
C LYS A 140 -6.94 -14.73 11.24
N ASP A 141 -7.70 -14.12 10.33
CA ASP A 141 -7.32 -14.01 8.94
C ASP A 141 -6.49 -12.75 8.75
N VAL A 142 -5.19 -12.94 9.04
CA VAL A 142 -4.14 -11.93 8.92
C VAL A 142 -3.10 -12.48 7.96
N PHE A 143 -2.69 -11.67 6.99
CA PHE A 143 -1.64 -12.05 6.06
C PHE A 143 -0.85 -10.83 5.59
N ALA A 144 0.30 -11.07 4.97
CA ALA A 144 1.11 -10.04 4.37
C ALA A 144 1.30 -10.27 2.87
N ASN A 145 1.40 -9.19 2.11
CA ASN A 145 1.78 -9.23 0.70
C ASN A 145 2.70 -8.03 0.38
N THR A 146 3.26 -7.99 -0.82
CA THR A 146 4.07 -6.87 -1.32
C THR A 146 3.48 -6.33 -2.59
N LEU A 147 3.75 -5.06 -2.90
CA LEU A 147 3.29 -4.43 -4.11
C LEU A 147 3.74 -5.19 -5.37
N ARG A 148 4.98 -5.69 -5.39
CA ARG A 148 5.53 -6.45 -6.52
C ARG A 148 4.98 -7.86 -6.64
N SER A 149 4.47 -8.45 -5.56
CA SER A 149 3.93 -9.81 -5.52
C SER A 149 2.40 -9.90 -5.53
N LEU A 150 1.67 -8.78 -5.62
CA LEU A 150 0.22 -8.82 -5.86
C LEU A 150 -0.09 -9.52 -7.19
N THR A 151 -1.01 -10.47 -7.18
CA THR A 151 -1.46 -11.20 -8.37
C THR A 151 -2.24 -10.28 -9.32
N ILE A 152 -3.12 -9.45 -8.77
CA ILE A 152 -4.03 -8.59 -9.54
C ILE A 152 -4.07 -7.19 -8.93
N LEU A 153 -3.81 -6.19 -9.77
CA LEU A 153 -4.10 -4.78 -9.51
C LEU A 153 -5.24 -4.33 -10.43
N GLN A 154 -6.08 -3.43 -9.94
CA GLN A 154 -7.21 -2.88 -10.67
C GLN A 154 -7.03 -1.37 -10.83
N PRO A 155 -7.09 -0.83 -12.06
CA PRO A 155 -6.93 0.60 -12.25
C PRO A 155 -8.08 1.40 -11.60
N ASN A 156 -7.75 2.57 -11.04
CA ASN A 156 -8.71 3.47 -10.41
C ASN A 156 -8.37 4.94 -10.71
N GLY A 157 -9.05 5.52 -11.71
CA GLY A 157 -8.89 6.94 -12.05
C GLY A 157 -9.45 7.92 -11.01
N ASN A 158 -10.42 7.50 -10.19
CA ASN A 158 -11.00 8.36 -9.15
C ASN A 158 -10.01 8.53 -7.99
N ASN A 159 -9.39 7.44 -7.54
CA ASN A 159 -8.40 7.45 -6.47
C ASN A 159 -7.11 6.72 -6.89
N LEU A 160 -6.13 7.49 -7.38
CA LEU A 160 -4.81 6.98 -7.76
C LEU A 160 -4.05 6.41 -6.53
N PRO A 161 -3.12 5.46 -6.72
CA PRO A 161 -2.65 4.96 -8.01
C PRO A 161 -3.50 3.82 -8.60
N PHE A 162 -4.09 2.98 -7.77
CA PHE A 162 -4.93 1.84 -8.16
C PHE A 162 -5.56 1.22 -6.89
N GLN A 163 -6.45 0.25 -7.11
CA GLN A 163 -7.09 -0.55 -6.07
C GLN A 163 -6.80 -2.04 -6.26
N CYS A 164 -7.13 -2.86 -5.27
CA CYS A 164 -7.11 -4.31 -5.42
C CYS A 164 -8.20 -4.94 -4.55
N ARG A 165 -8.55 -6.20 -4.86
CA ARG A 165 -9.26 -7.06 -3.92
C ARG A 165 -8.28 -7.99 -3.22
N TRP A 166 -8.34 -8.03 -1.90
CA TRP A 166 -7.38 -8.78 -1.10
C TRP A 166 -7.61 -10.29 -1.14
N ASP A 167 -8.85 -10.73 -1.34
CA ASP A 167 -9.19 -12.15 -1.51
C ASP A 167 -8.55 -12.77 -2.77
N LEU A 168 -8.42 -12.00 -3.84
CA LEU A 168 -7.71 -12.38 -5.08
C LEU A 168 -6.18 -12.25 -4.98
N ASN A 169 -5.68 -11.66 -3.90
CA ASN A 169 -4.26 -11.36 -3.68
C ASN A 169 -3.71 -12.06 -2.42
N ARG A 170 -4.26 -13.21 -2.03
CA ARG A 170 -3.78 -13.98 -0.88
C ARG A 170 -2.48 -14.73 -1.14
N GLN A 171 -2.30 -15.21 -2.36
CA GLN A 171 -1.13 -15.96 -2.76
C GLN A 171 -0.15 -15.03 -3.49
N PRO A 172 1.02 -14.71 -2.91
CA PRO A 172 2.01 -13.87 -3.56
C PRO A 172 2.51 -14.50 -4.86
N MET A 173 2.57 -13.71 -5.93
CA MET A 173 3.18 -14.11 -7.20
C MET A 173 4.66 -13.73 -7.21
N ASN A 174 5.52 -14.72 -7.49
CA ASN A 174 6.94 -14.47 -7.72
C ASN A 174 7.14 -13.83 -9.09
N ARG A 175 7.82 -12.68 -9.11
CA ARG A 175 8.16 -11.93 -10.33
C ARG A 175 9.61 -11.48 -10.30
N THR A 176 10.23 -11.37 -11.47
CA THR A 176 11.47 -10.60 -11.58
C THR A 176 11.20 -9.13 -11.29
N PHE A 177 12.25 -8.33 -11.08
CA PHE A 177 12.08 -6.89 -10.95
C PHE A 177 11.42 -6.28 -12.19
N ASN A 178 11.83 -6.67 -13.39
CA ASN A 178 11.27 -6.14 -14.63
C ASN A 178 9.79 -6.50 -14.80
N ASP A 179 9.41 -7.75 -14.52
CA ASP A 179 7.99 -8.15 -14.60
C ASP A 179 7.13 -7.40 -13.59
N ALA A 180 7.63 -7.18 -12.37
CA ALA A 180 6.92 -6.44 -11.34
C ALA A 180 6.79 -4.95 -11.69
N LYS A 181 7.87 -4.34 -12.21
CA LYS A 181 7.89 -2.96 -12.71
C LYS A 181 6.85 -2.79 -13.82
N ASP A 182 6.85 -3.65 -14.83
CA ASP A 182 5.93 -3.57 -15.96
C ASP A 182 4.48 -3.79 -15.50
N PHE A 183 4.25 -4.73 -14.59
CA PHE A 183 2.95 -4.97 -13.96
C PHE A 183 2.41 -3.73 -13.24
N ILE A 184 3.22 -3.11 -12.37
CA ILE A 184 2.82 -1.92 -11.58
C ILE A 184 2.62 -0.71 -12.51
N MET A 185 3.58 -0.44 -13.38
CA MET A 185 3.55 0.75 -14.24
C MET A 185 2.44 0.71 -15.28
N ARG A 186 2.12 -0.48 -15.84
CA ARG A 186 1.01 -0.64 -16.76
C ARG A 186 -0.33 -0.31 -16.09
N VAL A 187 -0.60 -0.88 -14.92
CA VAL A 187 -1.87 -0.64 -14.21
C VAL A 187 -1.94 0.80 -13.71
N PHE A 188 -0.82 1.38 -13.27
CA PHE A 188 -0.77 2.78 -12.88
C PHE A 188 -1.05 3.73 -14.07
N GLY A 189 -0.48 3.44 -15.24
CA GLY A 189 -0.78 4.15 -16.49
C GLY A 189 -2.26 4.05 -16.88
N ASP A 190 -2.88 2.87 -16.72
CA ASP A 190 -4.30 2.69 -16.98
C ASP A 190 -5.18 3.52 -16.03
N SER A 191 -4.81 3.64 -14.75
CA SER A 191 -5.52 4.52 -13.81
C SER A 191 -5.39 6.00 -14.20
N ILE A 192 -4.21 6.45 -14.61
CA ILE A 192 -4.00 7.83 -15.09
C ILE A 192 -4.85 8.09 -16.32
N LYS A 193 -4.88 7.15 -17.27
CA LYS A 193 -5.74 7.21 -18.46
C LYS A 193 -7.22 7.33 -18.07
N GLN A 194 -7.69 6.55 -17.09
CA GLN A 194 -9.07 6.68 -16.59
C GLN A 194 -9.36 8.06 -16.02
N ARG A 195 -8.43 8.64 -15.25
CA ARG A 195 -8.57 10.01 -14.73
C ARG A 195 -8.64 11.05 -15.85
N ALA A 196 -7.79 10.93 -16.87
CA ALA A 196 -7.78 11.84 -18.02
C ALA A 196 -9.07 11.77 -18.84
N LYS A 197 -9.75 10.61 -18.91
CA LYS A 197 -11.04 10.48 -19.60
C LYS A 197 -12.13 11.42 -19.06
N ILE A 198 -12.05 11.82 -17.79
CA ILE A 198 -12.97 12.79 -17.20
C ILE A 198 -12.81 14.14 -17.90
N TYR A 199 -11.57 14.62 -18.05
CA TYR A 199 -11.27 15.86 -18.77
C TYR A 199 -11.74 15.79 -20.23
N LEU A 200 -11.37 14.71 -20.95
CA LEU A 200 -11.80 14.53 -22.35
C LEU A 200 -13.32 14.50 -22.51
N SER A 201 -14.02 13.87 -21.55
CA SER A 201 -15.49 13.80 -21.55
C SER A 201 -16.15 15.15 -21.26
N PHE A 202 -15.49 15.98 -20.44
CA PHE A 202 -15.93 17.33 -20.13
C PHE A 202 -15.72 18.25 -21.33
N GLU A 203 -14.51 18.28 -21.89
CA GLU A 203 -14.15 19.04 -23.10
C GLU A 203 -15.12 18.77 -24.26
N THR A 204 -15.47 17.51 -24.49
CA THR A 204 -16.41 17.13 -25.55
C THR A 204 -17.82 17.72 -25.35
N ARG A 205 -18.28 17.89 -24.09
CA ARG A 205 -19.64 18.33 -23.76
C ARG A 205 -19.73 19.83 -23.47
N PHE A 206 -18.63 20.43 -23.03
CA PHE A 206 -18.53 21.81 -22.57
C PHE A 206 -17.29 22.47 -23.19
N PRO A 207 -17.19 22.53 -24.53
CA PRO A 207 -15.98 23.01 -25.20
C PRO A 207 -15.69 24.49 -24.91
N ASP A 208 -16.71 25.29 -24.60
CA ASP A 208 -16.54 26.72 -24.29
C ASP A 208 -15.84 26.99 -22.94
N TYR A 209 -15.55 25.95 -22.15
CA TYR A 209 -15.00 26.05 -20.79
C TYR A 209 -13.60 25.44 -20.62
N VAL A 210 -12.94 24.99 -21.70
CA VAL A 210 -11.62 24.36 -21.68
C VAL A 210 -10.68 24.85 -22.77
#